data_AF-A0A381RQH4-F1
#
_entry.id   AF-A0A381RQH4-F1
#
_cell.length_a   1.000
_cell.length_b   1.000
_cell.length_c   1.000
_cell.angle_alpha   90.00
_cell.angle_beta   90.00
_cell.angle_gamma   90.00
#
_symmetry.space_group_name_H-M   'P 1'
#
loop_
_entity.id
_entity.type
_entity.pdbx_description
1 polymer ?
#
loop_
_entity_poly.entity_id
_entity_poly.type
_entity_poly.pdbx_seq_one_letter_code
_entity_poly.pdbx_strand_id
1 'polypeptide(L)'
;MRPRLSAQAEREVRRNTSLRQARTCYGHLAGVAGVALMDELLGLELLEEGQQPVSGNRISYELTPKGLQTMDELGVDLSAAAKSNGTFAFGCLDWTERGHHLGGSLGRAVTAYLSERGLVGRTPGTREVTLWRSPRFWLT
;
A
#
# COMPACT_ATOMS: atom_id res chain seq x y z
N MET A 1 12.67 17.25 -5.34
CA MET A 1 12.74 17.67 -3.93
C MET A 1 11.68 16.89 -3.15
N ARG A 2 12.06 16.04 -2.19
CA ARG A 2 11.06 15.31 -1.37
C ARG A 2 10.26 16.33 -0.53
N PRO A 3 8.92 16.31 -0.54
CA PRO A 3 8.11 17.29 0.21
C PRO A 3 8.51 17.39 1.68
N ARG A 4 8.35 18.59 2.26
CA ARG A 4 8.52 18.78 3.71
C ARG A 4 7.41 18.05 4.45
N LEU A 5 7.77 17.44 5.58
CA LEU A 5 6.78 16.83 6.48
C LEU A 5 5.96 17.93 7.16
N SER A 6 4.69 17.64 7.45
CA SER A 6 3.90 18.50 8.33
C SER A 6 4.39 18.36 9.78
N ALA A 7 4.11 19.35 10.63
CA ALA A 7 4.44 19.27 12.06
C ALA A 7 3.81 18.03 12.74
N GLN A 8 2.66 17.56 12.24
CA GLN A 8 2.06 16.31 12.71
C GLN A 8 2.88 15.11 12.29
N ALA A 9 3.23 14.99 11.00
CA ALA A 9 4.05 13.89 10.52
C ALA A 9 5.41 13.82 11.24
N GLU A 10 6.06 14.97 11.48
CA GLU A 10 7.30 15.03 12.26
C GLU A 10 7.13 14.49 13.68
N ARG A 11 5.98 14.72 14.34
CA ARG A 11 5.69 14.15 15.65
C ARG A 11 5.52 12.64 15.58
N GLU A 12 4.79 12.13 14.59
CA GLU A 12 4.61 10.69 14.39
C GLU A 12 5.95 9.98 14.13
N VAL A 13 6.81 10.59 13.30
CA VAL A 13 8.18 10.12 13.03
C VAL A 13 9.03 10.13 14.29
N ARG A 14 9.07 11.25 15.02
CA ARG A 14 9.88 11.39 16.24
C ARG A 14 9.46 10.40 17.33
N ARG A 15 8.16 10.16 17.47
CA ARG A 15 7.60 9.28 18.51
C ARG A 15 7.53 7.81 18.10
N ASN A 16 7.81 7.52 16.84
CA ASN A 16 7.72 6.18 16.26
C ASN A 16 6.39 5.46 16.60
N THR A 17 5.27 6.15 16.38
CA THR A 17 3.94 5.69 16.81
C THR A 17 3.45 4.46 16.05
N SER A 18 2.47 3.74 16.61
CA SER A 18 1.74 2.66 15.92
C SER A 18 1.15 3.15 14.59
N LEU A 19 0.56 4.34 14.59
CA LEU A 19 0.03 5.00 13.38
C LEU A 19 1.08 5.22 12.29
N ARG A 20 2.34 5.50 12.68
CA ARG A 20 3.47 5.54 11.73
C ARG A 20 3.80 4.14 11.22
N GLN A 21 3.86 3.14 12.09
CA GLN A 21 4.26 1.79 11.73
C GLN A 21 3.33 1.18 10.68
N ALA A 22 2.03 1.25 10.91
CA ALA A 22 1.04 0.77 9.95
C ALA A 22 -0.32 1.43 10.18
N ARG A 23 -0.94 1.84 9.07
CA ARG A 23 -2.28 2.44 9.06
C ARG A 23 -2.96 2.23 7.72
N THR A 24 -4.21 2.64 7.64
CA THR A 24 -4.92 2.81 6.38
C THR A 24 -4.89 4.26 5.90
N CYS A 25 -4.72 4.41 4.59
CA CYS A 25 -4.92 5.62 3.81
C CYS A 25 -6.01 5.27 2.81
N TYR A 26 -7.23 5.81 2.93
CA TYR A 26 -8.36 5.48 2.02
C TYR A 26 -8.56 3.96 1.73
N GLY A 27 -8.34 3.13 2.75
CA GLY A 27 -8.50 1.67 2.69
C GLY A 27 -7.26 0.89 2.21
N HIS A 28 -6.19 1.56 1.78
CA HIS A 28 -4.93 0.92 1.43
C HIS A 28 -3.88 1.06 2.55
N LEU A 29 -3.00 0.06 2.70
CA LEU A 29 -1.96 0.03 3.71
C LEU A 29 -0.92 1.14 3.48
N ALA A 30 -0.58 1.84 4.56
CA ALA A 30 0.31 2.99 4.58
C ALA A 30 1.18 2.99 5.84
N GLY A 31 2.03 4.01 5.97
CA GLY A 31 3.08 4.04 6.98
C GLY A 31 4.30 3.24 6.55
N VAL A 32 5.16 2.90 7.51
CA VAL A 32 6.39 2.14 7.27
C VAL A 32 6.07 0.83 6.53
N ALA A 33 5.06 0.09 6.99
CA ALA A 33 4.69 -1.19 6.39
C ALA A 33 4.14 -1.05 4.96
N GLY A 34 3.36 0.00 4.67
CA GLY A 34 2.81 0.23 3.34
C GLY A 34 3.87 0.62 2.31
N VAL A 35 4.85 1.43 2.72
CA VAL A 35 5.99 1.79 1.86
C VAL A 35 6.90 0.59 1.65
N ALA A 36 7.22 -0.16 2.71
CA ALA A 36 8.04 -1.38 2.59
C ALA A 36 7.40 -2.42 1.66
N LEU A 37 6.07 -2.58 1.72
CA LEU A 37 5.35 -3.44 0.78
C LEU A 37 5.45 -2.94 -0.66
N MET A 38 5.33 -1.63 -0.90
CA MET A 38 5.50 -1.06 -2.23
C MET A 38 6.92 -1.32 -2.77
N ASP A 39 7.94 -1.10 -1.95
CA ASP A 39 9.33 -1.34 -2.32
C ASP A 39 9.57 -2.82 -2.69
N GLU A 40 8.96 -3.75 -1.95
CA GLU A 40 9.05 -5.19 -2.25
C GLU A 40 8.34 -5.54 -3.58
N LEU A 41 7.14 -5.01 -3.82
CA LEU A 41 6.40 -5.24 -5.07
C LEU A 41 7.19 -4.76 -6.30
N LEU A 42 7.88 -3.62 -6.18
CA LEU A 42 8.75 -3.11 -7.23
C LEU A 42 10.05 -3.91 -7.34
N GLY A 43 10.68 -4.26 -6.22
CA GLY A 43 11.92 -5.02 -6.19
C GLY A 43 11.77 -6.44 -6.75
N LEU A 44 10.58 -7.04 -6.60
CA LEU A 44 10.22 -8.32 -7.19
C LEU A 44 9.68 -8.21 -8.62
N GLU A 45 9.63 -7.00 -9.19
CA GLU A 45 9.10 -6.72 -10.54
C GLU A 45 7.64 -7.18 -10.72
N LEU A 46 6.84 -7.09 -9.65
CA LEU A 46 5.40 -7.40 -9.68
C LEU A 46 4.59 -6.18 -10.15
N LEU A 47 5.12 -4.98 -9.95
CA LEU A 47 4.57 -3.73 -10.45
C LEU A 47 5.57 -3.04 -11.37
N GLU A 48 5.05 -2.32 -12.36
CA GLU A 48 5.80 -1.39 -13.19
C GLU A 48 5.08 -0.04 -13.28
N GLU A 49 5.83 1.03 -13.54
CA GLU A 49 5.23 2.35 -13.74
C GLU A 49 4.45 2.39 -15.05
N GLY A 50 3.19 2.86 -14.97
CA GLY A 50 2.35 3.03 -16.15
C GLY A 50 2.80 4.23 -16.99
N GLN A 51 2.39 4.26 -18.25
CA GLN A 51 2.87 5.23 -19.24
C GLN A 51 2.36 6.66 -18.99
N GLN A 52 1.21 6.80 -18.32
CA GLN A 52 0.59 8.10 -18.07
C GLN A 52 0.26 8.27 -16.59
N PRO A 53 0.46 9.46 -16.01
CA PRO A 53 0.05 9.74 -14.66
C PRO A 53 -1.47 9.66 -14.52
N VAL A 54 -1.93 9.33 -13.33
CA VAL A 54 -3.36 9.33 -12.99
C VAL A 54 -3.76 10.66 -12.35
N SER A 55 -5.06 10.81 -12.08
CA SER A 55 -5.64 12.00 -11.44
C SER A 55 -4.80 12.50 -10.26
N GLY A 56 -4.56 13.81 -10.20
CA GLY A 56 -3.67 14.44 -9.22
C GLY A 56 -2.19 14.35 -9.56
N ASN A 57 -1.84 14.05 -10.82
CA ASN A 57 -0.47 13.89 -11.30
C ASN A 57 0.32 12.84 -10.49
N ARG A 58 -0.37 11.77 -10.07
CA ARG A 58 0.25 10.67 -9.34
C ARG A 58 0.80 9.64 -10.32
N ILE A 59 1.90 9.00 -9.95
CA ILE A 59 2.50 7.91 -10.71
C ILE A 59 1.47 6.77 -10.79
N SER A 60 1.16 6.32 -12.00
CA SER A 60 0.35 5.12 -12.20
C SER A 60 1.23 3.89 -12.07
N TYR A 61 0.65 2.78 -11.61
CA TYR A 61 1.31 1.49 -11.62
C TYR A 61 0.41 0.46 -12.29
N GLU A 62 1.02 -0.52 -12.92
CA GLU A 62 0.37 -1.66 -13.54
C GLU A 62 1.00 -2.96 -13.02
N LEU A 63 0.22 -4.04 -12.97
CA LEU A 63 0.77 -5.36 -12.66
C LEU A 63 1.52 -5.87 -13.88
N THR A 64 2.76 -6.31 -13.68
CA THR A 64 3.47 -7.09 -14.70
C THR A 64 2.80 -8.46 -14.88
N PRO A 65 3.09 -9.23 -15.94
CA PRO A 65 2.60 -10.61 -16.06
C PRO A 65 2.93 -11.48 -14.83
N LYS A 66 4.14 -11.30 -14.28
CA LYS A 66 4.58 -11.97 -13.04
C LYS A 66 3.78 -11.50 -11.83
N GLY A 67 3.53 -10.20 -11.73
CA GLY A 67 2.68 -9.61 -10.70
C GLY A 67 1.28 -10.16 -10.72
N LEU A 68 0.67 -10.24 -11.90
CA LEU A 68 -0.67 -10.80 -12.08
C LEU A 68 -0.74 -12.24 -11.56
N GLN A 69 0.19 -13.10 -12.00
CA GLN A 69 0.26 -14.49 -11.55
C GLN A 69 0.45 -14.58 -10.02
N THR A 70 1.39 -13.81 -9.47
CA THR A 70 1.68 -13.85 -8.02
C THR A 70 0.47 -13.43 -7.20
N MET A 71 -0.25 -12.38 -7.62
CA MET A 71 -1.45 -11.92 -6.93
C MET A 71 -2.59 -12.94 -6.99
N ASP A 72 -2.73 -13.63 -8.12
CA ASP A 72 -3.72 -14.71 -8.29
C ASP A 72 -3.39 -15.91 -7.39
N GLU A 73 -2.12 -16.34 -7.35
CA GLU A 73 -1.64 -17.43 -6.49
C GLU A 73 -1.81 -17.10 -4.99
N LEU A 74 -1.62 -15.84 -4.59
CA LEU A 74 -1.89 -15.37 -3.23
C LEU A 74 -3.40 -15.30 -2.94
N GLY A 75 -4.26 -15.30 -3.94
CA GLY A 75 -5.72 -15.17 -3.79
C GLY A 75 -6.20 -13.73 -3.58
N VAL A 76 -5.46 -12.74 -4.10
CA VAL A 76 -5.91 -11.34 -4.11
C VAL A 76 -7.05 -11.19 -5.14
N ASP A 77 -8.19 -10.61 -4.75
CA ASP A 77 -9.33 -10.43 -5.66
C ASP A 77 -9.09 -9.30 -6.69
N LEU A 78 -8.39 -9.67 -7.76
CA LEU A 78 -8.12 -8.77 -8.89
C LEU A 78 -9.37 -8.46 -9.71
N SER A 79 -10.36 -9.36 -9.74
CA SER A 79 -11.60 -9.16 -10.50
C SER A 79 -12.41 -8.00 -9.93
N ALA A 80 -12.58 -7.97 -8.60
CA ALA A 80 -13.25 -6.87 -7.92
C ALA A 80 -12.43 -5.58 -8.01
N ALA A 81 -11.09 -5.67 -7.90
CA ALA A 81 -10.22 -4.51 -8.01
C ALA A 81 -10.32 -3.84 -9.39
N ALA A 82 -10.32 -4.62 -10.48
CA ALA A 82 -10.41 -4.13 -11.85
C ALA A 82 -11.78 -3.52 -12.19
N LYS A 83 -12.86 -4.01 -11.57
CA LYS A 83 -14.24 -3.50 -11.77
C LYS A 83 -14.54 -2.21 -11.00
N SER A 84 -13.63 -1.74 -10.14
CA SER A 84 -13.87 -0.54 -9.34
C SER A 84 -13.85 0.72 -10.20
N ASN A 85 -14.70 1.70 -9.89
CA ASN A 85 -14.75 2.99 -10.59
C ASN A 85 -13.52 3.91 -10.34
N GLY A 86 -12.56 3.50 -9.50
CA GLY A 86 -11.37 4.29 -9.18
C GLY A 86 -10.14 3.84 -9.95
N THR A 87 -9.04 4.61 -9.85
CA THR A 87 -7.73 4.20 -10.38
C THR A 87 -7.31 2.84 -9.81
N PHE A 88 -6.88 1.93 -10.69
CA PHE A 88 -6.48 0.58 -10.34
C PHE A 88 -5.30 0.55 -9.36
N ALA A 89 -4.15 1.11 -9.75
CA ALA A 89 -2.98 1.25 -8.88
C ALA A 89 -2.25 2.57 -9.15
N PHE A 90 -1.74 3.19 -8.09
CA PHE A 90 -0.95 4.43 -8.17
C PHE A 90 -0.05 4.59 -6.94
N GLY A 91 1.01 5.39 -7.08
CA GLY A 91 1.88 5.76 -5.97
C GLY A 91 1.21 6.78 -5.05
N CYS A 92 0.77 6.34 -3.87
CA CYS A 92 0.17 7.24 -2.89
C CYS A 92 1.25 7.75 -1.93
N LEU A 93 1.47 9.06 -1.90
CA LEU A 93 2.50 9.67 -1.07
C LEU A 93 2.20 9.49 0.42
N ASP A 94 3.13 8.85 1.11
CA ASP A 94 3.07 8.67 2.54
C ASP A 94 3.53 9.93 3.27
N TRP A 95 2.63 10.51 4.04
CA TRP A 95 2.87 11.72 4.81
C TRP A 95 3.83 11.54 5.99
N THR A 96 4.18 10.31 6.43
CA THR A 96 5.20 10.08 7.46
C THR A 96 6.53 9.60 6.87
N GLU A 97 6.51 8.80 5.81
CA GLU A 97 7.72 8.17 5.26
C GLU A 97 8.31 8.88 4.04
N ARG A 98 7.59 9.81 3.40
CA ARG A 98 8.03 10.52 2.17
C ARG A 98 8.34 9.57 1.00
N GLY A 99 7.75 8.37 1.01
CA GLY A 99 7.77 7.36 -0.04
C GLY A 99 6.35 7.06 -0.52
N HIS A 100 6.22 6.29 -1.60
CA HIS A 100 4.91 5.86 -2.08
C HIS A 100 4.51 4.53 -1.45
N HIS A 101 3.26 4.43 -1.01
CA HIS A 101 2.63 3.15 -0.75
C HIS A 101 1.63 2.85 -1.87
N LEU A 102 1.25 1.57 -2.02
CA LEU A 102 0.31 1.16 -3.06
C LEU A 102 -1.07 1.76 -2.81
N GLY A 103 -1.52 2.62 -3.72
CA GLY A 103 -2.85 3.20 -3.74
C GLY A 103 -3.78 2.48 -4.71
N GLY A 104 -5.02 2.94 -4.79
CA GLY A 104 -6.00 2.46 -5.76
C GLY A 104 -6.79 1.25 -5.28
N SER A 105 -7.55 0.64 -6.19
CA SER A 105 -8.31 -0.57 -5.89
C SER A 105 -7.42 -1.77 -5.63
N LEU A 106 -6.27 -1.87 -6.30
CA LEU A 106 -5.28 -2.90 -6.04
C LEU A 106 -4.73 -2.77 -4.61
N GLY A 107 -4.38 -1.57 -4.16
CA GLY A 107 -3.91 -1.35 -2.78
C GLY A 107 -4.96 -1.75 -1.72
N ARG A 108 -6.25 -1.53 -2.01
CA ARG A 108 -7.34 -2.01 -1.14
C ARG A 108 -7.47 -3.53 -1.15
N ALA A 109 -7.40 -4.16 -2.32
CA ALA A 109 -7.48 -5.61 -2.47
C ALA A 109 -6.33 -6.32 -1.74
N VAL A 110 -5.10 -5.83 -1.89
CA VAL A 110 -3.94 -6.35 -1.15
C VAL A 110 -4.13 -6.16 0.36
N THR A 111 -4.62 -5.00 0.81
CA THR A 111 -4.89 -4.77 2.23
C THR A 111 -5.96 -5.71 2.79
N ALA A 112 -7.00 -6.00 2.00
CA ALA A 112 -8.04 -6.96 2.35
C ALA A 112 -7.47 -8.38 2.48
N TYR A 113 -6.71 -8.83 1.48
CA TYR A 113 -5.98 -10.11 1.51
C TYR A 113 -5.13 -10.26 2.78
N LEU A 114 -4.29 -9.25 3.10
CA LEU A 114 -3.46 -9.31 4.30
C LEU A 114 -4.28 -9.44 5.59
N SER A 115 -5.45 -8.79 5.63
CA SER A 115 -6.35 -8.87 6.77
C SER A 115 -7.01 -10.24 6.89
N GLU A 116 -7.47 -10.80 5.77
CA GLU A 116 -8.12 -12.12 5.70
C GLU A 116 -7.16 -13.25 6.07
N ARG A 117 -5.87 -13.11 5.73
CA ARG A 117 -4.81 -14.03 6.13
C ARG A 117 -4.32 -13.84 7.57
N GLY A 118 -4.88 -12.88 8.31
CA GLY A 118 -4.47 -12.57 9.68
C GLY A 118 -3.05 -12.01 9.78
N LEU A 119 -2.51 -11.45 8.70
CA LEU A 119 -1.18 -10.83 8.67
C LEU A 119 -1.23 -9.41 9.23
N VAL A 120 -2.37 -8.74 9.04
CA VAL A 120 -2.68 -7.44 9.62
C VAL A 120 -4.05 -7.43 10.30
N GLY A 121 -4.22 -6.60 11.32
CA GLY A 121 -5.48 -6.40 12.03
C GLY A 121 -5.96 -4.97 11.92
N ARG A 122 -7.26 -4.76 11.67
CA ARG A 122 -7.87 -3.44 11.66
C ARG A 122 -8.79 -3.28 12.86
N THR A 123 -8.62 -2.19 13.62
CA THR A 123 -9.53 -1.82 14.71
C THR A 123 -10.61 -0.88 14.17
N PRO A 124 -11.91 -1.24 14.24
CA PRO A 124 -13.00 -0.38 13.80
C PRO A 124 -12.94 1.02 14.42
N GLY A 125 -13.28 2.05 13.63
CA GLY A 125 -13.23 3.44 14.08
C GLY A 125 -11.83 4.07 14.13
N THR A 126 -10.77 3.29 13.88
CA THR A 126 -9.40 3.79 13.82
C THR A 126 -8.78 3.58 12.44
N ARG A 127 -7.73 4.34 12.16
CA ARG A 127 -6.90 4.12 10.97
C ARG A 127 -5.72 3.19 11.24
N GLU A 128 -5.41 2.91 12.49
CA GLU A 128 -4.26 2.07 12.86
C GLU A 128 -4.45 0.64 12.38
N VAL A 129 -3.34 0.04 11.99
CA VAL A 129 -3.27 -1.35 11.55
C VAL A 129 -2.26 -2.06 12.43
N THR A 130 -2.69 -3.12 13.10
CA THR A 130 -1.80 -4.01 13.83
C THR A 130 -1.10 -4.94 12.86
N LEU A 131 0.21 -5.16 13.04
CA LEU A 131 0.97 -6.13 12.27
C LEU A 131 1.15 -7.40 13.10
N TRP A 132 0.69 -8.54 12.59
CA TRP A 132 0.87 -9.84 13.24
C TRP A 132 2.06 -10.60 12.67
N ARG A 133 2.44 -10.29 11.42
CA ARG A 133 3.66 -10.78 10.77
C ARG A 133 4.44 -9.66 10.13
N SER A 134 5.74 -9.88 9.95
CA SER A 134 6.63 -8.95 9.26
C SER A 134 6.27 -8.85 7.76
N PRO A 135 6.33 -7.63 7.16
CA PRO A 135 6.04 -7.42 5.75
C PRO A 135 6.78 -8.33 4.77
N ARG A 136 8.00 -8.75 5.11
CA ARG A 136 8.83 -9.66 4.29
C ARG A 136 8.23 -11.05 4.02
N PHE A 137 7.15 -11.42 4.70
CA PHE A 137 6.48 -12.72 4.56
C PHE A 137 5.07 -12.61 3.97
N TRP A 138 4.72 -11.45 3.41
CA TRP A 138 3.35 -11.21 2.93
C TRP A 138 3.12 -11.72 1.50
N LEU A 139 4.19 -11.85 0.72
CA LEU A 139 4.17 -12.23 -0.69
C LEU A 139 4.72 -13.66 -0.92
N THR A 140 4.83 -14.45 0.15
CA THR A 140 5.36 -15.84 0.17
C THR A 140 4.36 -16.77 0.82
#